data_AF-A0AAX2CIW0-F1
#
_entry.id   AF-A0AAX2CIW0-F1
#
_cell.length_a   1.000
_cell.length_b   1.000
_cell.length_c   1.000
_cell.angle_alpha   90.00
_cell.angle_beta   90.00
_cell.angle_gamma   90.00
#
_symmetry.space_group_name_H-M   'P 1'
#
loop_
_entity.id
_entity.type
_entity.pdbx_description
1 polymer ?
#
loop_
_entity_poly.entity_id
_entity_poly.type
_entity_poly.pdbx_seq_one_letter_code
_entity_poly.pdbx_strand_id
1 'polypeptide(L)'
;MKQPPHIQVVSYDGFTSFRQGISDASSSILQVYDRWYFIKNARKHLDTFLLSAVPSTITWNETSSISIETALTKAEKIKLIRQKRKWDLIQEIKKAHRSGKSINSLTKEYHLNWRTIKKYMKMMTPPTTNRWRISPAQGCLESIMRLEKEGKTLKTIDPLIRKKADNGTFSAVCTLVGGIRRTQKHANHPSPTYQIARKRLVRWFWIHPNHLNTSERRD
;
A
#
# COMPACT_ATOMS: atom_id res chain seq x y z
N MET A 1 50.51 49.63 -16.84
CA MET A 1 49.47 48.64 -16.47
C MET A 1 50.14 47.28 -16.34
N LYS A 2 50.03 46.61 -15.17
CA LYS A 2 50.62 45.26 -14.98
C LYS A 2 49.79 44.26 -15.81
N GLN A 3 50.44 43.46 -16.65
CA GLN A 3 49.75 42.37 -17.33
C GLN A 3 49.23 41.36 -16.29
N PRO A 4 48.00 40.85 -16.43
CA PRO A 4 47.47 39.86 -15.51
C PRO A 4 48.31 38.57 -15.58
N PRO A 5 48.43 37.83 -14.47
CA PRO A 5 49.16 36.57 -14.44
C PRO A 5 48.55 35.57 -15.43
N HIS A 6 49.41 34.82 -16.11
CA HIS A 6 48.98 33.77 -17.04
C HIS A 6 48.34 32.63 -16.23
N ILE A 7 47.01 32.58 -16.22
CA ILE A 7 46.25 31.55 -15.51
C ILE A 7 46.43 30.22 -16.24
N GLN A 8 46.91 29.20 -15.54
CA GLN A 8 47.16 27.86 -16.11
C GLN A 8 46.08 26.85 -15.74
N VAL A 9 45.44 26.99 -14.57
CA VAL A 9 44.46 26.05 -14.05
C VAL A 9 43.29 26.81 -13.43
N VAL A 10 42.07 26.39 -13.73
CA VAL A 10 40.84 26.93 -13.15
C VAL A 10 39.98 25.81 -12.59
N SER A 11 39.54 25.95 -11.34
CA SER A 11 38.48 25.13 -10.76
C SER A 11 37.12 25.77 -10.93
N TYR A 12 36.09 24.98 -11.23
CA TYR A 12 34.72 25.49 -11.37
C TYR A 12 33.67 24.48 -10.88
N ASP A 13 32.47 24.98 -10.64
CA ASP A 13 31.34 24.28 -10.01
C ASP A 13 30.49 23.44 -10.99
N GLY A 14 31.00 23.22 -12.21
CA GLY A 14 30.31 22.47 -13.26
C GLY A 14 29.24 23.25 -14.02
N PHE A 15 29.07 24.55 -13.79
CA PHE A 15 28.18 25.38 -14.61
C PHE A 15 28.73 25.55 -16.03
N THR A 16 27.89 25.28 -17.03
CA THR A 16 28.28 25.22 -18.43
C THR A 16 28.78 26.55 -18.98
N SER A 17 28.25 27.68 -18.48
CA SER A 17 28.67 29.00 -18.96
C SER A 17 30.08 29.36 -18.51
N PHE A 18 30.51 28.92 -17.32
CA PHE A 18 31.91 29.10 -16.89
C PHE A 18 32.85 28.25 -17.74
N ARG A 19 32.47 26.99 -18.00
CA ARG A 19 33.22 26.12 -18.92
C ARG A 19 33.39 26.78 -20.29
N GLN A 20 32.32 27.34 -20.84
CA GLN A 20 32.36 28.01 -22.13
C GLN A 20 33.25 29.25 -22.08
N GLY A 21 33.05 30.13 -21.10
CA GLY A 21 33.85 31.35 -20.96
C GLY A 21 35.35 31.09 -20.76
N ILE A 22 35.72 30.04 -20.01
CA ILE A 22 37.12 29.63 -19.85
C ILE A 22 37.69 29.08 -21.17
N SER A 23 36.89 28.27 -21.88
CA SER A 23 37.29 27.70 -23.17
C SER A 23 37.46 28.78 -24.25
N ASP A 24 36.59 29.80 -24.25
CA ASP A 24 36.64 30.95 -25.15
C ASP A 24 37.83 31.87 -24.82
N ALA A 25 38.21 31.98 -23.54
CA ALA A 25 39.34 32.78 -23.10
C ALA A 25 40.69 32.18 -23.50
N SER A 26 40.87 30.86 -23.31
CA SER A 26 42.04 30.14 -23.81
C SER A 26 41.87 28.62 -23.73
N SER A 27 42.28 27.91 -24.78
CA SER A 27 42.38 26.45 -24.80
C SER A 27 43.55 25.90 -23.98
N SER A 28 44.50 26.76 -23.55
CA SER A 28 45.65 26.35 -22.73
C SER A 28 45.32 26.22 -21.23
N ILE A 29 44.15 26.70 -20.80
CA ILE A 29 43.74 26.66 -19.39
C ILE A 29 43.20 25.27 -19.06
N LEU A 30 43.85 24.59 -18.12
CA LEU A 30 43.37 23.30 -17.60
C LEU A 30 42.14 23.53 -16.71
N GLN A 31 41.02 22.97 -17.13
CA GLN A 31 39.75 23.07 -16.42
C GLN A 31 39.54 21.86 -15.52
N VAL A 32 39.42 22.09 -14.21
CA VAL A 32 39.22 21.04 -13.20
C VAL A 32 37.88 21.27 -12.50
N TYR A 33 37.14 20.21 -12.22
CA TYR A 33 35.94 20.33 -11.38
C TYR A 33 36.35 20.57 -9.92
N ASP A 34 35.61 21.43 -9.23
CA ASP A 34 35.77 21.55 -7.79
C ASP A 34 35.43 20.23 -7.06
N ARG A 35 36.07 20.01 -5.91
CA ARG A 35 35.94 18.80 -5.07
C ARG A 35 34.49 18.52 -4.71
N TRP A 36 33.71 19.55 -4.41
CA TRP A 36 32.29 19.40 -4.08
C TRP A 36 31.49 18.84 -5.26
N TYR A 37 31.76 19.34 -6.48
CA TYR A 37 31.08 18.87 -7.68
C TYR A 37 31.47 17.44 -8.02
N PHE A 38 32.76 17.10 -7.86
CA PHE A 38 33.24 15.73 -8.02
C PHE A 38 32.53 14.75 -7.06
N ILE A 39 32.50 15.07 -5.76
CA ILE A 39 31.84 14.23 -4.74
C ILE A 39 30.34 14.10 -5.03
N LYS A 40 29.68 15.21 -5.38
CA LYS A 40 28.26 15.21 -5.74
C LYS A 40 27.97 14.29 -6.94
N ASN A 41 28.79 14.36 -7.98
CA ASN A 41 28.63 13.52 -9.16
C ASN A 41 28.94 12.06 -8.88
N ALA A 42 30.03 11.76 -8.17
CA ALA A 42 30.37 10.40 -7.77
C ALA A 42 29.22 9.75 -6.98
N ARG A 43 28.66 10.48 -6.01
CA ARG A 43 27.46 10.04 -5.27
C ARG A 43 26.27 9.77 -6.19
N LYS A 44 25.95 10.71 -7.10
CA LYS A 44 24.82 10.57 -8.03
C LYS A 44 24.98 9.33 -8.93
N HIS A 45 26.19 9.08 -9.42
CA HIS A 45 26.49 7.89 -10.22
C HIS A 45 26.34 6.61 -9.41
N LEU A 46 26.84 6.59 -8.16
CA LEU A 46 26.68 5.44 -7.28
C LEU A 46 25.20 5.18 -6.95
N ASP A 47 24.43 6.22 -6.64
CA ASP A 47 22.98 6.09 -6.41
C ASP A 47 22.27 5.48 -7.63
N THR A 48 22.63 5.94 -8.83
CA THR A 48 22.06 5.44 -10.09
C THR A 48 22.41 3.96 -10.32
N PHE A 49 23.66 3.59 -10.04
CA PHE A 49 24.13 2.21 -10.15
C PHE A 49 23.47 1.28 -9.13
N LEU A 50 23.42 1.67 -7.85
CA LEU A 50 22.76 0.89 -6.80
C LEU A 50 21.28 0.70 -7.10
N LEU A 51 20.65 1.75 -7.62
CA LEU A 51 19.32 1.66 -8.16
C LEU A 51 19.30 0.60 -9.28
N SER A 52 20.07 0.70 -10.36
CA SER A 52 19.98 -0.28 -11.46
C SER A 52 20.31 -1.73 -11.06
N ALA A 53 21.21 -1.93 -10.10
CA ALA A 53 21.66 -3.26 -9.67
C ALA A 53 20.63 -4.02 -8.81
N VAL A 54 19.77 -3.30 -8.09
CA VAL A 54 18.85 -3.89 -7.10
C VAL A 54 17.42 -3.95 -7.66
N PRO A 55 16.68 -5.06 -7.47
CA PRO A 55 15.27 -5.15 -7.88
C PRO A 55 14.43 -4.06 -7.24
N SER A 56 13.29 -3.70 -7.85
CA SER A 56 12.42 -2.62 -7.36
C SER A 56 12.01 -2.80 -5.90
N THR A 57 11.89 -4.06 -5.49
CA THR A 57 11.52 -4.49 -4.15
C THR A 57 12.29 -5.75 -3.84
N ILE A 58 12.88 -5.81 -2.65
CA ILE A 58 13.53 -7.00 -2.13
C ILE A 58 12.65 -7.59 -1.03
N THR A 59 12.50 -8.91 -1.09
CA THR A 59 11.49 -9.65 -0.34
C THR A 59 12.10 -10.91 0.22
N TRP A 60 11.81 -11.21 1.47
CA TRP A 60 12.23 -12.46 2.12
C TRP A 60 11.13 -12.93 3.07
N ASN A 61 11.05 -14.24 3.18
CA ASN A 61 10.13 -14.92 4.07
C ASN A 61 10.96 -15.41 5.25
N GLU A 62 10.53 -15.11 6.48
CA GLU A 62 11.04 -15.85 7.62
C GLU A 62 10.65 -17.33 7.43
N THR A 63 11.62 -18.24 7.56
CA THR A 63 11.37 -19.69 7.55
C THR A 63 10.58 -20.17 8.79
N SER A 64 10.15 -19.23 9.64
CA SER A 64 9.45 -19.50 10.89
C SER A 64 7.96 -19.72 10.65
N SER A 65 7.56 -21.00 10.72
CA SER A 65 6.23 -21.50 11.07
C SER A 65 5.03 -20.64 10.65
N ILE A 66 4.35 -21.11 9.61
CA ILE A 66 3.01 -20.73 9.15
C ILE A 66 2.12 -20.27 10.32
N SER A 67 2.09 -18.96 10.56
CA SER A 67 0.99 -18.28 11.23
C SER A 67 0.26 -17.53 10.14
N ILE A 68 -0.87 -18.08 9.70
CA ILE A 68 -1.81 -17.40 8.81
C ILE A 68 -2.56 -16.35 9.66
N GLU A 69 -1.83 -15.39 10.24
CA GLU A 69 -2.44 -14.11 10.60
C GLU A 69 -2.42 -13.27 9.34
N THR A 70 -3.48 -13.42 8.55
CA THR A 70 -3.78 -12.53 7.43
C THR A 70 -3.49 -11.08 7.83
N ALA A 71 -2.50 -10.46 7.19
CA ALA A 71 -2.11 -9.08 7.43
C ALA A 71 -3.25 -8.15 7.01
N LEU A 72 -4.22 -7.96 7.91
CA LEU A 72 -5.34 -7.06 7.69
C LEU A 72 -4.80 -5.64 7.47
N THR A 73 -5.32 -4.99 6.44
CA THR A 73 -5.00 -3.60 6.13
C THR A 73 -5.40 -2.71 7.31
N LYS A 74 -4.73 -1.56 7.51
CA LYS A 74 -5.07 -0.60 8.58
C LYS A 74 -6.59 -0.27 8.61
N ALA A 75 -7.19 -0.11 7.44
CA ALA A 75 -8.64 0.14 7.31
C ALA A 75 -9.50 -1.03 7.81
N GLU A 76 -9.09 -2.28 7.53
CA GLU A 76 -9.78 -3.49 7.96
C GLU A 76 -9.66 -3.70 9.47
N LYS A 77 -8.47 -3.44 10.04
CA LYS A 77 -8.26 -3.43 11.50
C LYS A 77 -9.18 -2.42 12.19
N ILE A 78 -9.24 -1.18 11.69
CA ILE A 78 -10.14 -0.14 12.21
C ILE A 78 -11.61 -0.58 12.13
N LYS A 79 -12.01 -1.20 11.03
CA LYS A 79 -13.36 -1.71 10.83
C LYS A 79 -13.72 -2.80 11.84
N LEU A 80 -12.81 -3.75 12.07
CA LEU A 80 -12.99 -4.84 13.04
C LEU A 80 -13.09 -4.28 14.47
N ILE A 81 -12.24 -3.32 14.83
CA ILE A 81 -12.30 -2.62 16.12
C ILE A 81 -13.65 -1.92 16.30
N ARG A 82 -14.13 -1.19 15.29
CA ARG A 82 -15.45 -0.51 15.34
C ARG A 82 -16.60 -1.51 15.51
N GLN A 83 -16.54 -2.65 14.80
CA GLN A 83 -17.55 -3.70 14.92
C GLN A 83 -17.55 -4.33 16.31
N LYS A 84 -16.37 -4.63 16.85
CA LYS A 84 -16.21 -5.18 18.20
C LYS A 84 -16.75 -4.22 19.27
N ARG A 85 -16.33 -2.95 19.26
CA ARG A 85 -16.83 -1.93 20.18
C ARG A 85 -18.35 -1.80 20.14
N LYS A 86 -18.94 -1.84 18.94
CA LYS A 86 -20.40 -1.77 18.78
C LYS A 86 -21.09 -3.02 19.32
N TRP A 87 -20.47 -4.20 19.16
CA TRP A 87 -21.00 -5.45 19.70
C TRP A 87 -20.94 -5.49 21.22
N ASP A 88 -19.82 -5.04 21.81
CA ASP A 88 -19.64 -4.97 23.26
C ASP A 88 -20.72 -4.08 23.89
N LEU A 89 -20.98 -2.90 23.31
CA LEU A 89 -22.08 -2.02 23.73
C LEU A 89 -23.45 -2.72 23.67
N ILE A 90 -23.72 -3.50 22.61
CA ILE A 90 -24.98 -4.24 22.48
C ILE A 90 -25.11 -5.30 23.59
N GLN A 91 -24.02 -6.02 23.89
CA GLN A 91 -24.01 -7.02 24.96
C GLN A 91 -24.22 -6.38 26.34
N GLU A 92 -23.63 -5.21 26.58
CA GLU A 92 -23.80 -4.46 27.81
C GLU A 92 -25.26 -4.05 28.02
N ILE A 93 -25.90 -3.45 26.99
CA ILE A 93 -27.33 -3.07 27.03
C ILE A 93 -28.22 -4.30 27.29
N LYS A 94 -27.91 -5.44 26.66
CA LYS A 94 -28.64 -6.70 26.89
C LYS A 94 -28.51 -7.18 28.32
N LYS A 95 -27.30 -7.12 28.89
CA LYS A 95 -27.04 -7.49 30.29
C LYS A 95 -27.81 -6.58 31.24
N ALA A 96 -27.78 -5.27 31.01
CA ALA A 96 -28.49 -4.27 31.80
C ALA A 96 -30.02 -4.44 31.76
N HIS A 97 -30.57 -4.82 30.60
CA HIS A 97 -31.99 -5.17 30.50
C HIS A 97 -32.32 -6.47 31.25
N ARG A 98 -31.46 -7.49 31.14
CA ARG A 98 -31.63 -8.77 31.88
C ARG A 98 -31.60 -8.57 33.40
N SER A 99 -30.87 -7.57 33.90
CA SER A 99 -30.87 -7.19 35.32
C SER A 99 -32.08 -6.36 35.75
N GLY A 100 -33.10 -6.18 34.88
CA GLY A 100 -34.37 -5.55 35.24
C GLY A 100 -34.50 -4.08 34.87
N LYS A 101 -33.52 -3.45 34.22
CA LYS A 101 -33.67 -2.05 33.77
C LYS A 101 -34.69 -1.95 32.63
N SER A 102 -35.62 -1.01 32.75
CA SER A 102 -36.62 -0.75 31.72
C SER A 102 -35.99 -0.11 30.47
N ILE A 103 -36.65 -0.26 29.32
CA ILE A 103 -36.20 0.34 28.06
C ILE A 103 -36.02 1.86 28.20
N ASN A 104 -36.93 2.55 28.91
CA ASN A 104 -36.83 3.99 29.14
C ASN A 104 -35.62 4.36 29.99
N SER A 105 -35.29 3.58 31.02
CA SER A 105 -34.07 3.78 31.80
C SER A 105 -32.82 3.66 30.92
N LEU A 106 -32.76 2.62 30.08
CA LEU A 106 -31.65 2.40 29.15
C LEU A 106 -31.54 3.52 28.10
N THR A 107 -32.65 4.09 27.62
CA THR A 107 -32.59 5.23 26.69
C THR A 107 -31.89 6.45 27.28
N LYS A 108 -32.14 6.72 28.57
CA LYS A 108 -31.53 7.85 29.29
C LYS A 108 -30.06 7.58 29.60
N GLU A 109 -29.75 6.38 30.08
CA GLU A 109 -28.38 5.98 30.46
C GLU A 109 -27.44 5.94 29.23
N TYR A 110 -27.85 5.26 28.17
CA TYR A 110 -27.01 5.06 26.97
C TYR A 110 -27.20 6.14 25.90
N HIS A 111 -28.08 7.11 26.11
CA HIS A 111 -28.39 8.19 25.15
C HIS A 111 -28.78 7.64 23.76
N LEU A 112 -29.53 6.54 23.74
CA LEU A 112 -29.97 5.86 22.52
C LEU A 112 -31.49 5.97 22.36
N ASN A 113 -31.94 6.06 21.11
CA ASN A 113 -33.37 5.97 20.79
C ASN A 113 -33.91 4.58 21.18
N TRP A 114 -35.12 4.54 21.78
CA TRP A 114 -35.78 3.30 22.19
C TRP A 114 -35.91 2.27 21.06
N ARG A 115 -36.07 2.71 19.80
CA ARG A 115 -36.12 1.82 18.62
C ARG A 115 -34.79 1.08 18.42
N THR A 116 -33.68 1.75 18.67
CA THR A 116 -32.32 1.18 18.59
C THR A 116 -32.10 0.15 19.69
N ILE A 117 -32.53 0.45 20.92
CA ILE A 117 -32.46 -0.48 22.04
C ILE A 117 -33.27 -1.74 21.75
N LYS A 118 -34.52 -1.59 21.29
CA LYS A 118 -35.37 -2.73 20.90
C LYS A 118 -34.75 -3.55 19.77
N LYS A 119 -34.11 -2.90 18.79
CA LYS A 119 -33.35 -3.58 17.73
C LYS A 119 -32.17 -4.37 18.30
N TYR A 120 -31.40 -3.78 19.20
CA TYR A 120 -30.22 -4.40 19.82
C TYR A 120 -30.60 -5.61 20.68
N MET A 121 -31.72 -5.56 21.41
CA MET A 121 -32.22 -6.71 22.16
C MET A 121 -32.50 -7.92 21.27
N LYS A 122 -33.09 -7.71 20.09
CA LYS A 122 -33.41 -8.77 19.12
C LYS A 122 -32.20 -9.31 18.35
N MET A 123 -31.08 -8.58 18.34
CA MET A 123 -29.93 -8.88 17.48
C MET A 123 -29.05 -10.00 18.06
N MET A 124 -28.96 -11.17 17.41
CA MET A 124 -28.17 -12.30 17.93
C MET A 124 -26.73 -12.37 17.41
N THR A 125 -26.43 -11.68 16.32
CA THR A 125 -25.11 -11.66 15.69
C THR A 125 -24.47 -10.26 15.73
N PRO A 126 -23.14 -10.16 15.70
CA PRO A 126 -22.46 -8.87 15.67
C PRO A 126 -22.87 -8.05 14.45
N PRO A 127 -23.10 -6.73 14.61
CA PRO A 127 -23.61 -5.88 13.55
C PRO A 127 -22.59 -5.80 12.41
N THR A 128 -22.95 -6.33 11.24
CA THR A 128 -22.12 -6.23 10.05
C THR A 128 -22.24 -4.82 9.47
N THR A 129 -21.10 -4.17 9.20
CA THR A 129 -21.07 -2.86 8.51
C THR A 129 -21.15 -2.98 7.00
N ASN A 130 -21.11 -4.21 6.46
CA ASN A 130 -21.23 -4.46 5.04
C ASN A 130 -22.66 -4.16 4.58
N ARG A 131 -22.85 -2.99 3.97
CA ARG A 131 -23.94 -2.81 3.02
C ARG A 131 -23.58 -3.62 1.78
N TRP A 132 -24.00 -4.88 1.74
CA TRP A 132 -23.92 -5.66 0.53
C TRP A 132 -24.85 -5.01 -0.49
N ARG A 133 -24.29 -4.25 -1.44
CA ARG A 133 -25.02 -4.07 -2.70
C ARG A 133 -24.98 -5.44 -3.36
N ILE A 134 -26.12 -6.12 -3.38
CA ILE A 134 -26.28 -7.31 -4.21
C ILE A 134 -26.12 -6.82 -5.64
N SER A 135 -24.93 -7.00 -6.21
CA SER A 135 -24.73 -6.83 -7.64
C SER A 135 -25.50 -7.96 -8.32
N PRO A 136 -26.25 -7.71 -9.42
CA PRO A 136 -26.85 -8.77 -10.22
C PRO A 136 -25.83 -9.86 -10.62
N ALA A 137 -24.55 -9.49 -10.74
CA ALA A 137 -23.46 -10.41 -11.06
C ALA A 137 -23.06 -11.35 -9.91
N GLN A 138 -23.46 -11.08 -8.65
CA GLN A 138 -23.10 -11.91 -7.50
C GLN A 138 -23.77 -13.30 -7.57
N GLY A 139 -24.96 -13.41 -8.15
CA GLY A 139 -25.64 -14.70 -8.40
C GLY A 139 -24.90 -15.59 -9.41
N CYS A 140 -23.96 -15.03 -10.17
CA CYS A 140 -23.15 -15.78 -11.12
C CYS A 140 -21.76 -16.17 -10.58
N LEU A 141 -21.44 -15.86 -9.32
CA LEU A 141 -20.09 -16.03 -8.77
C LEU A 141 -19.57 -17.47 -8.89
N GLU A 142 -20.41 -18.48 -8.60
CA GLU A 142 -20.04 -19.89 -8.74
C GLU A 142 -19.73 -20.27 -10.20
N SER A 143 -20.53 -19.76 -11.15
CA SER A 143 -20.31 -20.02 -12.58
C SER A 143 -19.02 -19.36 -13.07
N ILE A 144 -18.68 -18.20 -12.52
CA ILE A 144 -17.44 -17.49 -12.83
C ILE A 144 -16.24 -18.25 -12.28
N MET A 145 -16.31 -18.74 -11.04
CA MET A 145 -15.25 -19.58 -10.46
C MET A 145 -15.01 -20.85 -11.28
N ARG A 146 -16.07 -21.47 -11.81
CA ARG A 146 -15.94 -22.62 -12.71
C ARG A 146 -15.25 -22.27 -14.03
N LEU A 147 -15.70 -21.20 -14.70
CA LEU A 147 -15.12 -20.76 -15.98
C LEU A 147 -13.66 -20.29 -15.85
N GLU A 148 -13.29 -19.71 -14.70
CA GLU A 148 -11.89 -19.37 -14.39
C GLU A 148 -11.03 -20.62 -14.19
N LYS A 149 -11.53 -21.66 -13.52
CA LYS A 149 -10.83 -22.96 -13.41
C LYS A 149 -10.59 -23.59 -14.79
N GLU A 150 -11.50 -23.38 -15.73
CA GLU A 150 -11.36 -23.82 -17.13
C GLU A 150 -10.43 -22.92 -17.97
N GLY A 151 -9.85 -21.86 -17.40
CA GLY A 151 -8.92 -20.98 -18.09
C GLY A 151 -9.56 -20.07 -19.16
N LYS A 152 -10.88 -19.85 -19.11
CA LYS A 152 -11.58 -19.05 -20.12
C LYS A 152 -11.21 -17.56 -20.04
N THR A 153 -11.23 -16.89 -21.18
CA THR A 153 -10.94 -15.46 -21.28
C THR A 153 -12.19 -14.63 -20.97
N LEU A 154 -12.02 -13.38 -20.51
CA LEU A 154 -13.11 -12.43 -20.24
C LEU A 154 -14.10 -12.29 -21.41
N LYS A 155 -13.61 -12.31 -22.66
CA LYS A 155 -14.44 -12.26 -23.88
C LYS A 155 -15.43 -13.43 -23.97
N THR A 156 -15.08 -14.59 -23.41
CA THR A 156 -15.92 -15.80 -23.40
C THR A 156 -16.81 -15.84 -22.15
N ILE A 157 -16.27 -15.39 -21.02
CA ILE A 157 -16.94 -15.41 -19.72
C ILE A 157 -18.13 -14.44 -19.69
N ASP A 158 -17.94 -13.25 -20.23
CA ASP A 158 -18.94 -12.18 -20.22
C ASP A 158 -20.29 -12.53 -20.88
N PRO A 159 -20.36 -13.02 -22.14
CA PRO A 159 -21.63 -13.38 -22.76
C PRO A 159 -22.33 -14.54 -22.02
N LEU A 160 -21.58 -15.46 -21.43
CA LEU A 160 -22.14 -16.57 -20.64
C LEU A 160 -22.79 -16.09 -19.33
N ILE A 161 -22.19 -15.10 -18.68
CA ILE A 161 -22.77 -14.49 -17.47
C ILE A 161 -23.99 -13.66 -17.83
N ARG A 162 -23.92 -12.87 -18.91
CA ARG A 162 -25.06 -12.02 -19.32
C ARG A 162 -26.28 -12.84 -19.74
N LYS A 163 -26.09 -14.03 -20.34
CA LYS A 163 -27.18 -14.99 -20.62
C LYS A 163 -27.82 -15.55 -19.35
N LYS A 164 -27.13 -15.52 -18.21
CA LYS A 164 -27.56 -16.13 -16.95
C LYS A 164 -28.06 -15.10 -15.92
N ALA A 165 -27.52 -13.88 -15.96
CA ALA A 165 -27.93 -12.75 -15.14
C ALA A 165 -28.39 -11.63 -16.07
N ASP A 166 -29.69 -11.62 -16.36
CA ASP A 166 -30.32 -10.54 -17.10
C ASP A 166 -30.06 -9.22 -16.35
N ASN A 167 -29.39 -8.27 -17.02
CA ASN A 167 -29.06 -6.88 -16.58
C ASN A 167 -27.65 -6.57 -16.02
N GLY A 168 -26.63 -7.41 -16.22
CA GLY A 168 -25.23 -7.04 -15.90
C GLY A 168 -24.52 -6.21 -16.99
N THR A 169 -23.79 -5.15 -16.62
CA THR A 169 -22.85 -4.44 -17.53
C THR A 169 -21.52 -5.19 -17.65
N PHE A 170 -20.86 -5.14 -18.82
CA PHE A 170 -19.50 -5.68 -19.05
C PHE A 170 -18.50 -5.28 -17.94
N SER A 171 -18.48 -3.99 -17.58
CA SER A 171 -17.57 -3.47 -16.55
C SER A 171 -17.79 -4.12 -15.18
N ALA A 172 -19.03 -4.49 -14.84
CA ALA A 172 -19.34 -5.18 -13.60
C ALA A 172 -18.77 -6.61 -13.59
N VAL A 173 -18.90 -7.32 -14.72
CA VAL A 173 -18.29 -8.65 -14.93
C VAL A 173 -16.77 -8.56 -14.83
N CYS A 174 -16.14 -7.62 -15.53
CA CYS A 174 -14.69 -7.42 -15.49
C CYS A 174 -14.18 -7.12 -14.08
N THR A 175 -14.90 -6.26 -13.34
CA THR A 175 -14.52 -5.91 -11.96
C THR A 175 -14.58 -7.13 -11.05
N LEU A 176 -15.62 -7.96 -11.20
CA LEU A 176 -15.83 -9.14 -10.38
C LEU A 176 -14.81 -10.24 -10.70
N VAL A 177 -14.62 -10.57 -11.98
CA VAL A 177 -13.59 -11.52 -12.43
C VAL A 177 -12.19 -11.04 -12.03
N GLY A 178 -11.89 -9.75 -12.23
CA GLY A 178 -10.62 -9.16 -11.82
C GLY A 178 -10.41 -9.17 -10.30
N GLY A 179 -11.48 -9.09 -9.51
CA GLY A 179 -11.45 -9.31 -8.06
C GLY A 179 -11.06 -10.75 -7.72
N ILE A 180 -11.74 -11.73 -8.30
CA ILE A 180 -11.49 -13.17 -8.08
C ILE A 180 -10.05 -13.53 -8.44
N ARG A 181 -9.58 -13.11 -9.62
CA ARG A 181 -8.20 -13.35 -10.08
C ARG A 181 -7.17 -12.73 -9.15
N ARG A 182 -7.42 -11.54 -8.60
CA ARG A 182 -6.54 -10.92 -7.60
C ARG A 182 -6.49 -11.75 -6.32
N THR A 183 -7.65 -12.14 -5.79
CA THR A 183 -7.72 -12.98 -4.59
C THR A 183 -6.98 -14.31 -4.77
N GLN A 184 -7.13 -14.97 -5.92
CA GLN A 184 -6.41 -16.21 -6.25
C GLN A 184 -4.90 -15.99 -6.38
N LYS A 185 -4.46 -14.90 -7.03
CA LYS A 185 -3.03 -14.54 -7.10
C LYS A 185 -2.43 -14.31 -5.71
N HIS A 186 -3.16 -13.64 -4.82
CA HIS A 186 -2.73 -13.46 -3.43
C HIS A 186 -2.69 -14.77 -2.63
N ALA A 187 -3.59 -15.72 -2.92
CA ALA A 187 -3.57 -17.04 -2.28
C ALA A 187 -2.38 -17.89 -2.74
N ASN A 188 -2.03 -17.85 -4.03
CA ASN A 188 -0.93 -18.63 -4.60
C ASN A 188 0.45 -18.00 -4.33
N HIS A 189 0.51 -16.69 -4.16
CA HIS A 189 1.73 -15.95 -3.83
C HIS A 189 1.45 -15.09 -2.58
N PRO A 190 1.59 -15.68 -1.37
CA PRO A 190 1.42 -14.91 -0.15
C PRO A 190 2.41 -13.74 -0.14
N SER A 191 1.93 -12.58 0.31
CA SER A 191 2.78 -11.41 0.46
C SER A 191 3.98 -11.78 1.36
N PRO A 192 5.20 -11.38 0.97
CA PRO A 192 6.39 -11.71 1.74
C PRO A 192 6.31 -11.09 3.14
N THR A 193 6.85 -11.78 4.14
CA THR A 193 6.85 -11.33 5.54
C THR A 193 7.54 -9.98 5.69
N TYR A 194 8.63 -9.79 4.94
CA TYR A 194 9.38 -8.55 4.90
C TYR A 194 9.53 -8.05 3.47
N GLN A 195 9.36 -6.74 3.31
CA GLN A 195 9.44 -6.07 2.03
C GLN A 195 10.16 -4.74 2.18
N ILE A 196 11.25 -4.58 1.44
CA ILE A 196 12.02 -3.32 1.41
C ILE A 196 12.07 -2.79 -0.02
N ALA A 197 11.66 -1.54 -0.20
CA ALA A 197 11.82 -0.84 -1.47
C ALA A 197 13.29 -0.47 -1.67
N ARG A 198 13.84 -0.66 -2.88
CA ARG A 198 15.26 -0.34 -3.18
C ARG A 198 15.68 1.08 -2.80
N LYS A 199 14.76 2.06 -2.91
CA LYS A 199 15.04 3.46 -2.52
C LYS A 199 15.41 3.59 -1.04
N ARG A 200 14.82 2.75 -0.16
CA ARG A 200 15.19 2.70 1.27
C ARG A 200 16.59 2.12 1.43
N LEU A 201 16.92 1.03 0.73
CA LEU A 201 18.24 0.41 0.77
C LEU A 201 19.35 1.38 0.31
N VAL A 202 19.15 2.06 -0.83
CA VAL A 202 20.12 3.05 -1.35
C VAL A 202 20.33 4.17 -0.35
N ARG A 203 19.29 4.61 0.36
CA ARG A 203 19.43 5.59 1.43
C ARG A 203 20.27 5.05 2.60
N TRP A 204 20.06 3.80 3.01
CA TRP A 204 20.81 3.19 4.10
C TRP A 204 22.29 3.01 3.80
N PHE A 205 22.67 2.85 2.52
CA PHE A 205 24.07 2.80 2.11
C PHE A 205 24.88 4.04 2.57
N TRP A 206 24.20 5.19 2.72
CA TRP A 206 24.81 6.44 3.14
C TRP A 206 24.63 6.78 4.62
N ILE A 207 23.88 5.97 5.37
CA ILE A 207 23.59 6.21 6.79
C ILE A 207 24.38 5.19 7.59
N HIS A 208 25.20 5.66 8.53
CA HIS A 208 25.89 4.76 9.45
C HIS A 208 24.84 3.94 10.25
N PRO A 209 25.02 2.63 10.47
CA PRO A 209 24.00 1.76 11.09
C PRO A 209 23.45 2.28 12.43
N ASN A 210 24.29 2.99 13.19
CA ASN A 210 23.89 3.59 14.47
C ASN A 210 22.87 4.73 14.34
N HIS A 211 22.69 5.31 13.16
CA HIS A 211 21.69 6.36 12.90
C HIS A 211 20.40 5.82 12.26
N LEU A 212 20.32 4.51 12.00
CA LEU A 212 19.08 3.86 11.56
C LEU A 212 18.12 3.70 12.75
N ASN A 213 16.83 3.87 12.49
CA ASN A 213 15.79 3.67 13.50
C ASN A 213 15.70 2.19 13.92
N THR A 214 15.12 1.91 15.09
CA THR A 214 14.99 0.55 15.65
C THR A 214 14.20 -0.42 14.75
N SER A 215 13.35 0.09 13.86
CA SER A 215 12.68 -0.70 12.82
C SER A 215 13.59 -0.94 11.62
N GLU A 216 14.37 0.06 11.20
CA GLU A 216 15.27 -0.02 10.04
C GLU A 216 16.52 -0.88 10.33
N ARG A 217 16.92 -1.02 11.60
CA ARG A 217 17.98 -1.96 12.01
C ARG A 217 17.52 -3.42 12.08
N ARG A 218 16.21 -3.64 12.16
CA ARG A 218 15.60 -4.98 12.20
C ARG A 218 15.29 -5.52 10.80
N ASP A 219 15.07 -4.60 9.86
CA ASP A 219 14.91 -4.84 8.43
C ASP A 219 16.26 -5.18 7.76
#